data_AF-L8PKW8-F1
#
_entry.id   AF-L8PKW8-F1
#
_cell.length_a   1.000
_cell.length_b   1.000
_cell.length_c   1.000
_cell.angle_alpha   90.00
_cell.angle_beta   90.00
_cell.angle_gamma   90.00
#
_symmetry.space_group_name_H-M   'P 1'
#
loop_
_entity.id
_entity.type
_entity.pdbx_description
1 polymer ?
#
loop_
_entity_poly.entity_id
_entity_poly.type
_entity_poly.pdbx_seq_one_letter_code
_entity_poly.pdbx_strand_id
1 'polypeptide(L)'
;MSQPPFQPPPPPPSQPPQDSYNPYNQPAPPQQAPGFGPPPAGQPPMPAGQPPAPGQPPMHPGTAPAWGQPPMQQIQPMYAAPPFQTPFGQQPRSSGHPVGAAFLAFFVSVIVSMIYSGIILLTYKDLTLTAANTLYLGHALINGAIVGALVGAVGHRSHGAWSTGVVIAALGAFFGYTNAWPLIVAESQSPAAVWDLLGYDILLPAKAWWKDESAGGVDWFSPLGLVVAAAAAWGLAYLTGNKRGRV
;
A
#
# COMPACT_ATOMS: atom_id res chain seq x y z
N MET A 1 -10.71 -43.39 -60.97
CA MET A 1 -10.15 -42.94 -59.68
C MET A 1 -10.29 -41.43 -59.65
N SER A 2 -11.20 -40.91 -58.83
CA SER A 2 -11.58 -39.49 -58.82
C SER A 2 -10.81 -38.77 -57.72
N GLN A 3 -10.08 -37.69 -58.06
CA GLN A 3 -9.38 -36.86 -57.07
C GLN A 3 -10.40 -36.18 -56.12
N PRO A 4 -10.10 -36.10 -54.82
CA PRO A 4 -10.91 -35.30 -53.91
C PRO A 4 -10.74 -33.80 -54.21
N PRO A 5 -11.79 -32.98 -53.98
CA PRO A 5 -11.76 -31.55 -54.26
C PRO A 5 -10.78 -30.82 -53.34
N PHE A 6 -10.11 -29.80 -53.89
CA PHE A 6 -9.25 -28.88 -53.15
C PHE A 6 -10.05 -28.19 -52.03
N GLN A 7 -9.59 -28.32 -50.79
CA GLN A 7 -10.05 -27.51 -49.67
C GLN A 7 -9.17 -26.26 -49.56
N PRO A 8 -9.74 -25.05 -49.49
CA PRO A 8 -8.96 -23.85 -49.19
C PRO A 8 -8.41 -23.92 -47.76
N PRO A 9 -7.23 -23.32 -47.50
CA PRO A 9 -6.66 -23.27 -46.16
C PRO A 9 -7.57 -22.47 -45.20
N PRO A 10 -7.60 -22.83 -43.91
CA PRO A 10 -8.37 -22.10 -42.91
C PRO A 10 -7.85 -20.65 -42.76
N PRO A 11 -8.74 -19.70 -42.44
CA PRO A 11 -8.35 -18.32 -42.18
C PRO A 11 -7.42 -18.24 -40.95
N PRO A 12 -6.50 -17.26 -40.90
CA PRO A 12 -5.62 -17.08 -39.76
C PRO A 12 -6.44 -16.75 -38.50
N PRO A 13 -5.97 -17.17 -37.31
CA PRO A 13 -6.66 -16.88 -36.06
C PRO A 13 -6.77 -15.37 -35.85
N SER A 14 -7.99 -14.92 -35.57
CA SER A 14 -8.28 -13.55 -35.15
C SER A 14 -7.49 -13.23 -33.88
N GLN A 15 -6.63 -12.21 -33.95
CA GLN A 15 -5.92 -11.70 -32.78
C GLN A 15 -6.94 -11.18 -31.74
N PRO A 16 -6.73 -11.48 -30.45
CA PRO A 16 -7.58 -10.93 -29.40
C PRO A 16 -7.49 -9.39 -29.36
N PRO A 17 -8.56 -8.69 -28.96
CA PRO A 17 -8.54 -7.24 -28.82
C PRO A 17 -7.39 -6.83 -27.88
N GLN A 18 -6.49 -5.97 -28.36
CA GLN A 18 -5.47 -5.40 -27.51
C GLN A 18 -6.13 -4.40 -26.55
N ASP A 19 -6.21 -4.76 -25.27
CA ASP A 19 -6.55 -3.84 -24.19
C ASP A 19 -5.53 -2.69 -24.18
N SER A 20 -5.98 -1.51 -24.62
CA SER A 20 -5.21 -0.28 -24.76
C SER A 20 -4.78 0.37 -23.43
N TYR A 21 -4.84 -0.33 -22.30
CA TYR A 21 -4.48 0.22 -21.00
C TYR A 21 -3.69 -0.77 -20.13
N ASN A 22 -2.55 -1.25 -20.65
CA ASN A 22 -1.52 -1.86 -19.83
C ASN A 22 -0.37 -0.85 -19.61
N PRO A 23 -0.26 -0.21 -18.41
CA PRO A 23 0.81 0.75 -18.11
C PRO A 23 2.21 0.12 -18.04
N TYR A 24 2.32 -1.20 -18.16
CA TYR A 24 3.59 -1.93 -18.28
C TYR A 24 4.01 -2.21 -19.73
N ASN A 25 3.16 -1.93 -20.73
CA ASN A 25 3.51 -1.99 -22.15
C ASN A 25 4.07 -0.64 -22.62
N GLN A 26 5.22 -0.23 -22.09
CA GLN A 26 6.01 0.81 -22.76
C GLN A 26 6.88 0.15 -23.84
N PRO A 27 6.90 0.67 -25.08
CA PRO A 27 7.85 0.21 -26.09
C PRO A 27 9.27 0.38 -25.54
N ALA A 28 10.08 -0.67 -25.65
CA ALA A 28 11.50 -0.55 -25.36
C ALA A 28 12.10 0.57 -26.23
N PRO A 29 12.97 1.44 -25.68
CA PRO A 29 13.64 2.46 -26.47
C PRO A 29 14.41 1.79 -27.62
N PRO A 30 14.42 2.36 -28.83
CA PRO A 30 15.08 1.76 -29.98
C PRO A 30 16.56 1.54 -29.65
N GLN A 31 16.99 0.27 -29.68
CA GLN A 31 18.41 -0.07 -29.63
C GLN A 31 19.06 0.48 -30.88
N GLN A 32 19.98 1.43 -30.71
CA GLN A 32 20.83 1.89 -31.80
C GLN A 32 21.62 0.69 -32.34
N ALA A 33 21.51 0.47 -33.64
CA ALA A 33 22.28 -0.55 -34.34
C ALA A 33 23.79 -0.32 -34.12
N PRO A 34 24.62 -1.36 -33.97
CA PRO A 34 26.07 -1.24 -33.88
C PRO A 34 26.66 -0.71 -35.19
N GLY A 35 26.71 0.62 -35.32
CA GLY A 35 27.32 1.31 -36.45
C GLY A 35 28.82 1.44 -36.26
N PHE A 36 29.58 1.08 -37.31
CA PHE A 36 31.00 1.37 -37.45
C PHE A 36 31.27 2.88 -37.37
N GLY A 37 31.62 3.35 -36.17
CA GLY A 37 32.09 4.71 -35.90
C GLY A 37 33.55 4.72 -35.46
N PRO A 38 34.28 5.84 -35.62
CA PRO A 38 35.68 5.99 -35.22
C PRO A 38 35.84 5.85 -33.69
N PRO A 39 37.05 5.53 -33.19
CA PRO A 39 37.28 5.14 -31.81
C PRO A 39 36.84 6.22 -30.80
N PRO A 40 36.39 5.84 -29.59
CA PRO A 40 35.99 6.79 -28.57
C PRO A 40 37.21 7.60 -28.11
N ALA A 41 37.12 8.92 -28.31
CA ALA A 41 38.04 9.87 -27.71
C ALA A 41 37.83 9.89 -26.19
N GLY A 42 38.93 10.14 -25.47
CA GLY A 42 39.06 9.92 -24.03
C GLY A 42 38.07 10.66 -23.13
N GLN A 43 38.03 10.18 -21.89
CA GLN A 43 37.36 10.79 -20.75
C GLN A 43 37.58 12.32 -20.71
N PRO A 44 36.53 13.12 -20.44
CA PRO A 44 36.73 14.54 -20.14
C PRO A 44 37.43 14.69 -18.77
N PRO A 45 38.47 15.53 -18.66
CA PRO A 45 39.06 15.88 -17.37
C PRO A 45 38.05 16.64 -16.51
N MET A 46 38.15 16.45 -15.19
CA MET A 46 37.39 17.24 -14.20
C MET A 46 37.52 18.74 -14.50
N PRO A 47 36.42 19.53 -14.47
CA PRO A 47 36.51 20.97 -14.63
C PRO A 47 37.35 21.56 -13.49
N ALA A 48 38.56 21.99 -13.83
CA ALA A 48 39.30 22.97 -13.06
C ALA A 48 38.41 24.21 -12.84
N GLY A 49 38.51 24.78 -11.64
CA GLY A 49 37.68 25.89 -11.20
C GLY A 49 37.61 27.05 -12.21
N GLN A 50 36.46 27.73 -12.22
CA GLN A 50 36.23 28.91 -13.04
C GLN A 50 37.36 29.95 -12.88
N PRO A 51 37.77 30.60 -13.97
CA PRO A 51 38.73 31.70 -13.90
C PRO A 51 38.14 32.86 -13.09
N PRO A 52 38.92 33.54 -12.24
CA PRO A 52 38.48 34.73 -11.53
C PRO A 52 38.04 35.82 -12.52
N ALA A 53 36.87 36.41 -12.26
CA ALA A 53 36.35 37.52 -13.04
C ALA A 53 37.27 38.76 -12.90
N PRO A 54 37.54 39.52 -13.98
CA PRO A 54 38.33 40.74 -13.91
C PRO A 54 37.60 41.77 -13.03
N GLY A 55 38.21 42.16 -11.90
CA GLY A 55 37.72 43.22 -11.03
C GLY A 55 37.57 42.87 -9.54
N GLN A 56 37.88 41.64 -9.11
CA GLN A 56 37.93 41.33 -7.68
C GLN A 56 39.32 41.63 -7.09
N PRO A 57 39.43 42.43 -6.02
CA PRO A 57 40.70 42.66 -5.34
C PRO A 57 41.19 41.38 -4.66
N PRO A 58 42.51 41.13 -4.59
CA PRO A 58 43.07 39.94 -3.98
C PRO A 58 42.72 39.88 -2.48
N MET A 59 42.03 38.82 -2.04
CA MET A 59 41.96 38.51 -0.61
C MET A 59 43.32 37.98 -0.15
N HIS A 60 44.10 38.85 0.50
CA HIS A 60 45.27 38.45 1.26
C HIS A 60 44.85 37.67 2.53
N PRO A 61 45.62 36.66 2.96
CA PRO A 61 45.44 36.04 4.26
C PRO A 61 45.84 37.05 5.34
N GLY A 62 44.86 37.59 6.05
CA GLY A 62 45.04 38.61 7.07
C GLY A 62 45.73 38.07 8.32
N THR A 63 46.95 38.53 8.53
CA THR A 63 47.70 38.55 9.79
C THR A 63 47.03 39.47 10.83
N ALA A 64 47.42 39.26 12.11
CA ALA A 64 46.94 39.83 13.37
C ALA A 64 46.51 41.33 13.40
N PRO A 65 45.61 41.72 14.34
CA PRO A 65 45.00 43.05 14.37
C PRO A 65 45.96 44.12 14.93
N ALA A 66 46.11 45.21 14.20
CA ALA A 66 46.80 46.43 14.65
C ALA A 66 45.79 47.45 15.18
N TRP A 67 46.11 48.03 16.34
CA TRP A 67 45.33 49.04 17.04
C TRP A 67 45.39 50.41 16.35
N GLY A 68 44.22 51.03 16.15
CA GLY A 68 44.07 52.47 15.97
C GLY A 68 43.86 52.95 14.54
N GLN A 69 42.62 52.94 14.03
CA GLN A 69 42.14 53.91 13.04
C GLN A 69 40.65 54.25 13.22
N PRO A 70 40.23 55.51 12.97
CA PRO A 70 38.88 56.04 13.22
C PRO A 70 37.85 55.62 12.15
N PRO A 71 36.53 55.69 12.47
CA PRO A 71 35.47 55.11 11.65
C PRO A 71 35.09 56.05 10.49
N MET A 72 35.29 55.59 9.24
CA MET A 72 34.61 56.11 8.05
C MET A 72 33.73 54.98 7.52
N GLN A 73 32.43 55.04 7.75
CA GLN A 73 31.40 55.74 6.97
C GLN A 73 30.72 54.84 5.92
N GLN A 74 29.40 54.92 5.96
CA GLN A 74 28.44 54.71 4.87
C GLN A 74 28.10 53.26 4.48
N ILE A 75 27.12 52.77 5.24
CA ILE A 75 25.96 51.98 4.79
C ILE A 75 25.70 52.16 3.28
N GLN A 76 25.87 51.09 2.51
CA GLN A 76 25.06 50.87 1.31
C GLN A 76 24.03 49.78 1.60
N PRO A 77 22.73 50.00 1.31
CA PRO A 77 21.73 48.95 1.40
C PRO A 77 22.02 47.95 0.29
N MET A 78 22.65 46.85 0.66
CA MET A 78 22.80 45.68 -0.19
C MET A 78 21.39 45.20 -0.53
N TYR A 79 20.97 45.42 -1.77
CA TYR A 79 19.73 44.88 -2.31
C TYR A 79 19.74 43.37 -2.08
N ALA A 80 18.84 42.89 -1.21
CA ALA A 80 18.62 41.48 -1.00
C ALA A 80 18.13 40.88 -2.31
N ALA A 81 19.00 40.11 -2.98
CA ALA A 81 18.59 39.31 -4.12
C ALA A 81 17.43 38.39 -3.68
N PRO A 82 16.31 38.34 -4.42
CA PRO A 82 15.22 37.43 -4.10
C PRO A 82 15.76 35.99 -4.05
N PRO A 83 15.36 35.18 -3.04
CA PRO A 83 15.87 33.83 -2.91
C PRO A 83 15.57 33.07 -4.20
N PHE A 84 16.62 32.57 -4.85
CA PHE A 84 16.49 31.65 -5.96
C PHE A 84 15.64 30.45 -5.49
N GLN A 85 14.41 30.35 -6.00
CA GLN A 85 13.63 29.14 -5.90
C GLN A 85 14.40 28.04 -6.63
N THR A 86 14.94 27.08 -5.90
CA THR A 86 15.46 25.84 -6.49
C THR A 86 14.29 25.16 -7.23
N PRO A 87 14.36 24.96 -8.56
CA PRO A 87 13.21 24.48 -9.35
C PRO A 87 12.75 23.04 -9.02
N PHE A 88 13.43 22.36 -8.10
CA PHE A 88 13.14 21.00 -7.68
C PHE A 88 13.48 20.83 -6.21
N GLY A 89 12.85 21.65 -5.35
CA GLY A 89 12.82 21.35 -3.92
C GLY A 89 12.30 19.92 -3.73
N GLN A 90 13.19 18.99 -3.39
CA GLN A 90 12.79 17.65 -2.96
C GLN A 90 11.88 17.86 -1.77
N GLN A 91 10.58 17.74 -2.01
CA GLN A 91 9.59 17.76 -0.96
C GLN A 91 10.01 16.65 0.04
N PRO A 92 10.16 16.95 1.34
CA PRO A 92 10.57 15.95 2.31
C PRO A 92 9.61 14.76 2.22
N ARG A 93 10.07 13.67 1.60
CA ARG A 93 9.31 12.44 1.54
C ARG A 93 9.34 11.89 2.96
N SER A 94 8.28 12.13 3.71
CA SER A 94 8.01 11.40 4.94
C SER A 94 8.12 9.91 4.61
N SER A 95 9.21 9.29 5.04
CA SER A 95 9.54 7.91 4.74
C SER A 95 8.74 7.01 5.69
N GLY A 96 7.54 6.62 5.26
CA GLY A 96 6.80 5.55 5.93
C GLY A 96 7.45 4.19 5.70
N HIS A 97 7.08 3.21 6.52
CA HIS A 97 7.53 1.82 6.42
C HIS A 97 6.36 0.95 5.91
N PRO A 98 6.09 0.87 4.60
CA PRO A 98 4.90 0.21 4.08
C PRO A 98 4.85 -1.28 4.41
N VAL A 99 5.99 -1.97 4.34
CA VAL A 99 6.10 -3.39 4.68
C VAL A 99 5.85 -3.62 6.17
N GLY A 100 6.48 -2.79 7.02
CA GLY A 100 6.25 -2.85 8.47
C GLY A 100 4.80 -2.57 8.86
N ALA A 101 4.15 -1.63 8.17
CA ALA A 101 2.74 -1.33 8.33
C ALA A 101 1.85 -2.54 8.00
N ALA A 102 2.14 -3.23 6.90
CA ALA A 102 1.40 -4.42 6.48
C ALA A 102 1.56 -5.58 7.48
N PHE A 103 2.79 -5.87 7.93
CA PHE A 103 3.01 -6.93 8.93
C PHE A 103 2.34 -6.63 10.26
N LEU A 104 2.45 -5.40 10.75
CA LEU A 104 1.81 -4.98 11.98
C LEU A 104 0.28 -5.06 11.87
N ALA A 105 -0.28 -4.57 10.77
CA ALA A 105 -1.71 -4.66 10.48
C ALA A 105 -2.20 -6.11 10.46
N PHE A 106 -1.47 -6.99 9.78
CA PHE A 106 -1.81 -8.41 9.70
C PHE A 106 -1.84 -9.04 11.09
N PHE A 107 -0.77 -8.87 11.87
CA PHE A 107 -0.66 -9.44 13.21
C PHE A 107 -1.77 -8.95 14.15
N VAL A 108 -2.01 -7.64 14.17
CA VAL A 108 -3.07 -7.05 14.99
C VAL A 108 -4.45 -7.52 14.52
N SER A 109 -4.67 -7.63 13.21
CA SER A 109 -5.94 -8.11 12.68
C SER A 109 -6.22 -9.57 13.06
N VAL A 110 -5.20 -10.43 13.09
CA VAL A 110 -5.31 -11.81 13.59
C VAL A 110 -5.74 -11.81 15.07
N ILE A 111 -5.14 -10.97 15.90
CA ILE A 111 -5.51 -10.86 17.33
C ILE A 111 -6.97 -10.43 17.48
N VAL A 112 -7.39 -9.36 16.79
CA VAL A 112 -8.77 -8.85 16.87
C VAL A 112 -9.76 -9.92 16.38
N SER A 113 -9.43 -10.62 15.30
CA SER A 113 -10.23 -11.74 14.77
C SER A 113 -10.37 -12.88 15.77
N MET A 114 -9.30 -13.20 16.51
CA MET A 114 -9.33 -14.24 17.53
C MET A 114 -10.12 -13.85 18.77
N ILE A 115 -10.01 -12.59 19.20
CA ILE A 115 -10.85 -12.04 20.27
C ILE A 115 -12.33 -12.15 19.89
N TYR A 116 -12.69 -11.73 18.68
CA TYR A 116 -14.07 -11.86 18.19
C TYR A 116 -14.53 -13.33 18.15
N SER A 117 -13.71 -14.23 17.61
CA SER A 117 -14.02 -15.67 17.59
C SER A 117 -14.26 -16.21 19.00
N GLY A 118 -13.45 -15.78 19.97
CA GLY A 118 -13.60 -16.14 21.39
C GLY A 118 -14.88 -15.57 22.00
N ILE A 119 -15.25 -14.33 21.69
CA ILE A 119 -16.53 -13.75 22.14
C ILE A 119 -17.71 -14.56 21.61
N ILE A 120 -17.68 -14.93 20.32
CA ILE A 120 -18.71 -15.78 19.74
C ILE A 120 -18.74 -17.15 20.45
N LEU A 121 -17.60 -17.79 20.66
CA LEU A 121 -17.53 -19.05 21.39
C LEU A 121 -18.13 -18.96 22.80
N LEU A 122 -17.95 -17.84 23.49
CA LEU A 122 -18.49 -17.63 24.84
C LEU A 122 -19.98 -17.32 24.86
N THR A 123 -20.57 -16.90 23.73
CA THR A 123 -21.95 -16.36 23.68
C THR A 123 -22.88 -17.10 22.72
N TYR A 124 -22.39 -18.01 21.88
CA TYR A 124 -23.16 -18.59 20.76
C TYR A 124 -24.47 -19.27 21.16
N LYS A 125 -24.58 -19.80 22.39
CA LYS A 125 -25.81 -20.46 22.87
C LYS A 125 -26.96 -19.47 23.12
N ASP A 126 -26.63 -18.22 23.42
CA ASP A 126 -27.58 -17.18 23.83
C ASP A 126 -27.75 -16.08 22.75
N LEU A 127 -27.03 -16.17 21.63
CA LEU A 127 -27.05 -15.17 20.57
C LEU A 127 -28.32 -15.29 19.72
N THR A 128 -29.10 -14.21 19.69
CA THR A 128 -30.08 -14.00 18.62
C THR A 128 -29.38 -13.67 17.29
N LEU A 129 -30.04 -13.90 16.17
CA LEU A 129 -29.53 -13.53 14.84
C LEU A 129 -29.13 -12.05 14.77
N THR A 130 -29.97 -11.15 15.30
CA THR A 130 -29.68 -9.71 15.35
C THR A 130 -28.43 -9.40 16.17
N ALA A 131 -28.24 -10.07 17.30
CA ALA A 131 -27.06 -9.89 18.14
C ALA A 131 -25.79 -10.39 17.43
N ALA A 132 -25.84 -11.57 16.80
CA ALA A 132 -24.74 -12.12 16.01
C ALA A 132 -24.33 -11.18 14.86
N ASN A 133 -25.32 -10.68 14.12
CA ASN A 133 -25.13 -9.72 13.03
C ASN A 133 -24.51 -8.41 13.50
N THR A 134 -24.99 -7.88 14.64
CA THR A 134 -24.44 -6.66 15.26
C THR A 134 -23.00 -6.86 15.71
N LEU A 135 -22.71 -7.99 16.37
CA LEU A 135 -21.35 -8.33 16.79
C LEU A 135 -20.41 -8.48 15.59
N TYR A 136 -20.87 -9.10 14.50
CA TYR A 136 -20.08 -9.23 13.28
C TYR A 136 -19.72 -7.88 12.65
N LEU A 137 -20.71 -6.98 12.48
CA LEU A 137 -20.45 -5.63 11.96
C LEU A 137 -19.59 -4.81 12.91
N GLY A 138 -19.80 -4.94 14.22
CA GLY A 138 -18.98 -4.31 15.24
C GLY A 138 -17.51 -4.75 15.16
N HIS A 139 -17.26 -6.05 15.04
CA HIS A 139 -15.94 -6.62 14.81
C HIS A 139 -15.31 -6.08 13.53
N ALA A 140 -16.03 -6.15 12.40
CA ALA A 140 -15.55 -5.65 11.12
C ALA A 140 -15.12 -4.17 11.19
N LEU A 141 -15.96 -3.32 11.80
CA LEU A 141 -15.68 -1.91 11.99
C LEU A 141 -14.46 -1.68 12.88
N ILE A 142 -14.38 -2.35 14.03
CA ILE A 142 -13.27 -2.21 14.99
C ILE A 142 -11.96 -2.71 14.36
N ASN A 143 -11.97 -3.88 13.73
CA ASN A 143 -10.81 -4.45 13.04
C ASN A 143 -10.32 -3.51 11.95
N GLY A 144 -11.21 -3.03 11.07
CA GLY A 144 -10.89 -2.07 10.04
C GLY A 144 -10.32 -0.77 10.62
N ALA A 145 -10.92 -0.26 11.70
CA ALA A 145 -10.47 0.99 12.31
C ALA A 145 -9.05 0.89 12.92
N ILE A 146 -8.77 -0.19 13.66
CA ILE A 146 -7.46 -0.45 14.24
C ILE A 146 -6.42 -0.62 13.13
N VAL A 147 -6.70 -1.49 12.15
CA VAL A 147 -5.81 -1.73 11.01
C VAL A 147 -5.52 -0.44 10.26
N GLY A 148 -6.55 0.33 9.90
CA GLY A 148 -6.40 1.60 9.18
C GLY A 148 -5.56 2.61 9.95
N ALA A 149 -5.84 2.80 11.24
CA ALA A 149 -5.10 3.73 12.07
C ALA A 149 -3.60 3.39 12.13
N LEU A 150 -3.27 2.11 12.34
CA LEU A 150 -1.88 1.61 12.37
C LEU A 150 -1.19 1.75 11.02
N VAL A 151 -1.89 1.37 9.95
CA VAL A 151 -1.37 1.44 8.58
C VAL A 151 -1.05 2.88 8.19
N GLY A 152 -1.94 3.84 8.47
CA GLY A 152 -1.65 5.24 8.18
C GLY A 152 -0.57 5.82 9.09
N ALA A 153 -0.49 5.41 10.37
CA ALA A 153 0.55 5.87 11.28
C ALA A 153 1.96 5.38 10.90
N VAL A 154 2.09 4.14 10.43
CA VAL A 154 3.39 3.53 10.07
C VAL A 154 3.71 3.73 8.59
N GLY A 155 2.75 3.50 7.72
CA GLY A 155 2.87 3.60 6.26
C GLY A 155 2.77 5.02 5.71
N HIS A 156 2.36 6.00 6.53
CA HIS A 156 2.20 7.40 6.15
C HIS A 156 1.35 7.55 4.87
N ARG A 157 1.84 8.24 3.84
CA ARG A 157 1.13 8.47 2.56
C ARG A 157 1.33 7.35 1.52
N SER A 158 1.74 6.16 1.95
CA SER A 158 1.93 5.04 1.04
C SER A 158 0.59 4.42 0.64
N HIS A 159 0.14 4.69 -0.60
CA HIS A 159 -1.04 4.06 -1.19
C HIS A 159 -0.96 2.52 -1.19
N GLY A 160 0.25 1.98 -1.34
CA GLY A 160 0.48 0.54 -1.24
C GLY A 160 0.15 0.02 0.17
N ALA A 161 0.63 0.70 1.21
CA ALA A 161 0.32 0.33 2.59
C ALA A 161 -1.19 0.40 2.87
N TRP A 162 -1.87 1.44 2.38
CA TRP A 162 -3.31 1.62 2.57
C TRP A 162 -4.11 0.50 1.89
N SER A 163 -3.77 0.18 0.65
CA SER A 163 -4.43 -0.89 -0.11
C SER A 163 -4.24 -2.25 0.56
N THR A 164 -3.02 -2.55 1.01
CA THR A 164 -2.75 -3.78 1.78
C THR A 164 -3.52 -3.80 3.10
N GLY A 165 -3.59 -2.67 3.82
CA GLY A 165 -4.38 -2.54 5.04
C GLY A 165 -5.86 -2.82 4.85
N VAL A 166 -6.46 -2.35 3.74
CA VAL A 166 -7.85 -2.64 3.37
C VAL A 166 -8.08 -4.13 3.19
N VAL A 167 -7.20 -4.81 2.45
CA VAL A 167 -7.31 -6.26 2.22
C VAL A 167 -7.17 -7.02 3.54
N ILE A 168 -6.20 -6.66 4.37
CA ILE A 168 -6.00 -7.28 5.69
C ILE A 168 -7.23 -7.08 6.58
N ALA A 169 -7.82 -5.89 6.62
CA ALA A 169 -9.01 -5.60 7.41
C ALA A 169 -10.22 -6.45 6.98
N ALA A 170 -10.45 -6.57 5.67
CA ALA A 170 -11.51 -7.43 5.13
C ALA A 170 -11.25 -8.90 5.48
N LEU A 171 -10.02 -9.39 5.28
CA LEU A 171 -9.66 -10.76 5.64
C LEU A 171 -9.81 -11.03 7.14
N GLY A 172 -9.47 -10.08 8.02
CA GLY A 172 -9.69 -10.25 9.46
C GLY A 172 -11.19 -10.29 9.84
N ALA A 173 -12.04 -9.53 9.16
CA ALA A 173 -13.49 -9.65 9.35
C ALA A 173 -13.98 -11.06 8.95
N PHE A 174 -13.55 -11.54 7.77
CA PHE A 174 -13.85 -12.90 7.30
C PHE A 174 -13.34 -13.98 8.26
N PHE A 175 -12.05 -13.97 8.59
CA PHE A 175 -11.42 -14.99 9.43
C PHE A 175 -11.95 -14.96 10.87
N GLY A 176 -12.35 -13.78 11.39
CA GLY A 176 -13.02 -13.70 12.67
C GLY A 176 -14.30 -14.53 12.72
N TYR A 177 -15.11 -14.49 11.66
CA TYR A 177 -16.30 -15.32 11.56
C TYR A 177 -15.94 -16.80 11.35
N THR A 178 -15.11 -17.10 10.35
CA THR A 178 -14.85 -18.51 9.97
C THR A 178 -14.09 -19.28 11.03
N ASN A 179 -13.28 -18.62 11.86
CA ASN A 179 -12.56 -19.28 12.96
C ASN A 179 -13.47 -19.57 14.16
N ALA A 180 -14.61 -18.89 14.30
CA ALA A 180 -15.56 -19.19 15.37
C ALA A 180 -16.22 -20.57 15.17
N TRP A 181 -16.49 -20.96 13.93
CA TRP A 181 -17.11 -22.25 13.59
C TRP A 181 -16.38 -23.49 14.13
N PRO A 182 -15.10 -23.73 13.81
CA PRO A 182 -14.39 -24.89 14.34
C PRO A 182 -14.26 -24.85 15.87
N LEU A 183 -14.20 -23.65 16.48
CA LEU A 183 -14.22 -23.53 17.94
C LEU A 183 -15.57 -23.95 18.54
N ILE A 184 -16.68 -23.54 17.94
CA ILE A 184 -18.03 -23.97 18.35
C ILE A 184 -18.18 -25.48 18.19
N VAL A 185 -17.71 -26.06 17.08
CA VAL A 185 -17.76 -27.53 16.88
C VAL A 185 -16.93 -28.26 17.92
N ALA A 186 -15.72 -27.77 18.22
CA ALA A 186 -14.87 -28.35 19.25
C ALA A 186 -15.55 -28.39 20.63
N GLU A 187 -16.26 -27.32 20.97
CA GLU A 187 -16.95 -27.20 22.26
C GLU A 187 -18.31 -27.92 22.31
N SER A 188 -19.09 -27.84 21.23
CA SER A 188 -20.45 -28.43 21.20
C SER A 188 -20.46 -29.95 21.05
N GLN A 189 -19.40 -30.52 20.46
CA GLN A 189 -19.29 -31.96 20.20
C GLN A 189 -18.07 -32.56 20.88
N SER A 190 -16.88 -32.28 20.35
CA SER A 190 -15.59 -32.63 20.93
C SER A 190 -14.46 -32.01 20.10
N PRO A 191 -13.24 -31.84 20.65
CA PRO A 191 -12.09 -31.40 19.87
C PRO A 191 -11.76 -32.29 18.67
N ALA A 192 -12.07 -33.59 18.74
CA ALA A 192 -11.85 -34.53 17.63
C ALA A 192 -12.79 -34.27 16.44
N ALA A 193 -14.01 -33.78 16.70
CA ALA A 193 -15.00 -33.47 15.65
C ALA A 193 -14.53 -32.36 14.69
N VAL A 194 -13.56 -31.53 15.10
CA VAL A 194 -12.94 -30.56 14.20
C VAL A 194 -12.18 -31.26 13.08
N TRP A 195 -11.52 -32.39 13.35
CA TRP A 195 -10.82 -33.16 12.32
C TRP A 195 -11.81 -33.80 11.35
N ASP A 196 -12.94 -34.28 11.84
CA ASP A 196 -14.01 -34.81 10.99
C ASP A 196 -14.62 -33.73 10.10
N LEU A 197 -14.80 -32.50 10.64
CA LEU A 197 -15.24 -31.33 9.87
C LEU A 197 -14.28 -31.02 8.71
N LEU A 198 -12.98 -31.01 8.99
CA LEU A 198 -11.93 -30.75 8.00
C LEU A 198 -11.84 -31.87 6.94
N GLY A 199 -12.09 -33.12 7.35
CA GLY A 199 -12.13 -34.29 6.46
C GLY A 199 -13.37 -34.31 5.56
N TYR A 200 -14.51 -33.82 6.05
CA TYR A 200 -15.75 -33.73 5.30
C TYR A 200 -15.71 -32.57 4.30
N ASP A 201 -15.43 -31.35 4.77
CA ASP A 201 -15.39 -30.15 3.93
C ASP A 201 -14.62 -29.01 4.63
N ILE A 202 -13.34 -28.86 4.29
CA ILE A 202 -12.47 -27.82 4.86
C ILE A 202 -12.99 -26.39 4.61
N LEU A 203 -13.82 -26.17 3.59
CA LEU A 203 -14.40 -24.87 3.27
C LEU A 203 -15.78 -24.67 3.91
N LEU A 204 -16.25 -25.58 4.74
CA LEU A 204 -17.56 -25.48 5.37
C LEU A 204 -17.75 -24.17 6.15
N PRO A 205 -16.79 -23.70 6.98
CA PRO A 205 -16.92 -22.39 7.64
C PRO A 205 -17.06 -21.22 6.65
N ALA A 206 -16.31 -21.25 5.55
CA ALA A 206 -16.40 -20.23 4.51
C ALA A 206 -17.72 -20.29 3.74
N LYS A 207 -18.27 -21.50 3.53
CA LYS A 207 -19.58 -21.71 2.92
C LYS A 207 -20.71 -21.24 3.83
N ALA A 208 -20.60 -21.49 5.14
CA ALA A 208 -21.54 -21.00 6.13
C ALA A 208 -21.54 -19.47 6.21
N TRP A 209 -20.37 -18.84 6.10
CA TRP A 209 -20.28 -17.37 5.99
C TRP A 209 -20.99 -16.82 4.74
N TRP A 210 -20.94 -17.53 3.62
CA TRP A 210 -21.52 -17.04 2.36
C TRP A 210 -23.02 -17.39 2.18
N LYS A 211 -23.55 -18.38 2.90
CA LYS A 211 -24.89 -18.92 2.67
C LYS A 211 -25.82 -18.64 3.83
N ASP A 212 -27.06 -18.29 3.49
CA ASP A 212 -28.16 -18.19 4.45
C ASP A 212 -28.69 -19.59 4.77
N GLU A 213 -28.51 -20.03 6.01
CA GLU A 213 -28.99 -21.32 6.52
C GLU A 213 -30.52 -21.43 6.49
N SER A 214 -31.25 -20.31 6.51
CA SER A 214 -32.71 -20.28 6.55
C SER A 214 -33.38 -20.27 5.18
N ALA A 215 -32.77 -19.63 4.19
CA ALA A 215 -33.34 -19.47 2.84
C ALA A 215 -32.61 -20.27 1.74
N GLY A 216 -31.48 -20.92 2.05
CA GLY A 216 -30.69 -21.69 1.09
C GLY A 216 -29.99 -20.83 0.02
N GLY A 217 -29.98 -19.50 0.19
CA GLY A 217 -29.42 -18.51 -0.72
C GLY A 217 -28.09 -17.92 -0.26
N VAL A 218 -27.66 -16.84 -0.92
CA VAL A 218 -26.48 -16.05 -0.49
C VAL A 218 -26.87 -15.17 0.69
N ASP A 219 -26.10 -15.23 1.78
CA ASP A 219 -26.22 -14.28 2.86
C ASP A 219 -25.53 -12.96 2.46
N TRP A 220 -26.32 -12.02 1.96
CA TRP A 220 -25.82 -10.70 1.57
C TRP A 220 -25.37 -9.82 2.74
N PHE A 221 -25.69 -10.21 3.99
CA PHE A 221 -25.22 -9.49 5.17
C PHE A 221 -23.72 -9.73 5.42
N SER A 222 -23.25 -10.93 5.17
CA SER A 222 -21.85 -11.31 5.39
C SER A 222 -20.83 -10.47 4.57
N PRO A 223 -21.04 -10.23 3.26
CA PRO A 223 -20.19 -9.32 2.48
C PRO A 223 -20.18 -7.87 2.99
N LEU A 224 -21.26 -7.40 3.63
CA LEU A 224 -21.33 -6.04 4.18
C LEU A 224 -20.23 -5.82 5.23
N GLY A 225 -19.92 -6.84 6.04
CA GLY A 225 -18.81 -6.77 7.01
C GLY A 225 -17.47 -6.49 6.34
N LEU A 226 -17.19 -7.12 5.19
CA LEU A 226 -15.96 -6.87 4.44
C LEU A 226 -15.88 -5.42 3.95
N VAL A 227 -16.99 -4.90 3.43
CA VAL A 227 -17.08 -3.51 2.95
C VAL A 227 -16.88 -2.53 4.10
N VAL A 228 -17.51 -2.77 5.24
CA VAL A 228 -17.37 -1.93 6.44
C VAL A 228 -15.92 -1.91 6.93
N ALA A 229 -15.29 -3.09 7.05
CA ALA A 229 -13.89 -3.20 7.47
C ALA A 229 -12.94 -2.48 6.49
N ALA A 230 -13.14 -2.68 5.19
CA ALA A 230 -12.37 -2.04 4.13
C ALA A 230 -12.51 -0.51 4.16
N ALA A 231 -13.74 0.00 4.24
CA ALA A 231 -14.02 1.42 4.26
C ALA A 231 -13.43 2.10 5.51
N ALA A 232 -13.57 1.48 6.68
CA ALA A 232 -12.99 1.97 7.93
C ALA A 232 -11.45 2.00 7.86
N ALA A 233 -10.84 0.93 7.36
CA ALA A 233 -9.39 0.84 7.21
C ALA A 233 -8.84 1.90 6.26
N TRP A 234 -9.46 2.07 5.09
CA TRP A 234 -9.06 3.09 4.13
C TRP A 234 -9.21 4.51 4.71
N GLY A 235 -10.40 4.82 5.26
CA GLY A 235 -10.71 6.15 5.79
C GLY A 235 -9.74 6.55 6.91
N LEU A 236 -9.48 5.65 7.85
CA LEU A 236 -8.55 5.95 8.95
C LEU A 236 -7.10 5.97 8.51
N ALA A 237 -6.66 5.10 7.59
CA ALA A 237 -5.31 5.16 7.04
C ALA A 237 -5.04 6.48 6.31
N TYR A 238 -6.01 6.96 5.53
CA TYR A 238 -5.95 8.25 4.86
C TYR A 238 -5.84 9.41 5.87
N LEU A 239 -6.69 9.40 6.89
CA LEU A 239 -6.72 10.46 7.90
C LEU A 239 -5.45 10.47 8.76
N THR A 240 -4.95 9.33 9.22
CA THR A 240 -3.76 9.27 10.08
C THR A 240 -2.48 9.48 9.29
N GLY A 241 -2.39 8.93 8.07
CA GLY A 241 -1.22 9.07 7.20
C GLY A 241 -0.96 10.51 6.71
N ASN A 242 -1.99 11.34 6.67
CA ASN A 242 -1.89 12.72 6.20
C ASN A 242 -1.60 13.76 7.30
N LYS A 243 -1.76 13.42 8.59
CA LYS A 243 -1.67 14.39 9.72
C LYS A 243 -0.26 14.95 9.98
N ARG A 244 0.82 14.27 9.60
CA ARG A 244 2.21 14.68 9.94
C ARG A 244 2.86 15.70 8.99
N GLY A 245 2.16 16.16 7.95
CA GLY A 245 2.67 17.20 7.04
C GLY A 245 2.25 18.63 7.38
N ARG A 246 1.69 18.87 8.57
CA ARG A 246 1.14 20.17 9.00
C ARG A 246 1.74 20.71 10.31
N VAL A 247 2.87 20.16 10.76
CA VAL A 247 3.62 20.65 11.93
C VAL A 247 4.91 21.27 11.47
#